data_AF-A0A2J6X0F8-F1
#
_entry.id   AF-A0A2J6X0F8-F1
#
_cell.length_a   1.000
_cell.length_b   1.000
_cell.length_c   1.000
_cell.angle_alpha   90.00
_cell.angle_beta   90.00
_cell.angle_gamma   90.00
#
_symmetry.space_group_name_H-M   'P 1'
#
loop_
_entity.id
_entity.type
_entity.pdbx_description
1 polymer ?
#
loop_
_entity_poly.entity_id
_entity_poly.type
_entity_poly.pdbx_seq_one_letter_code
_entity_poly.pdbx_strand_id
1 'polypeptide(L)'
;TRIELRCPDPACNPYLAYAAMLAAGLDGIKRKLPLRDAAEEDLFHVDPRARGLTMLPTSLGAALDALREDEAILEAIGPSVAERFLDAKQQEWESYRAYVSQWEIDRYLAIF
;
A
#
# COMPACT_ATOMS: atom_id res chain seq x y z
N THR A 1 -0.41 10.06 24.84
CA THR A 1 -1.36 9.55 23.84
C THR A 1 -0.63 9.27 22.53
N ARG A 2 -0.98 8.22 21.78
CA ARG A 2 -0.33 7.84 20.51
C ARG A 2 -1.37 7.29 19.50
N ILE A 3 -1.03 7.29 18.21
CA ILE A 3 -1.76 6.60 17.15
C ILE A 3 -0.91 5.41 16.71
N GLU A 4 -1.55 4.26 16.48
CA GLU A 4 -0.88 3.04 16.01
C GLU A 4 -1.36 2.72 14.59
N LEU A 5 -0.45 2.75 13.61
CA LEU A 5 -0.70 2.31 12.25
C LEU A 5 -0.16 0.89 12.09
N ARG A 6 -1.05 -0.07 11.81
CA ARG A 6 -0.75 -1.52 11.85
C ARG A 6 -0.50 -2.15 10.48
N CYS A 7 -0.57 -1.37 9.40
CA CYS A 7 -0.33 -1.87 8.04
C CYS A 7 1.14 -2.03 7.62
N PRO A 8 2.14 -1.29 8.16
CA PRO A 8 3.54 -1.52 7.80
C PRO A 8 4.05 -2.86 8.31
N ASP A 9 4.88 -3.51 7.52
CA ASP A 9 5.54 -4.79 7.84
C ASP A 9 7.08 -4.64 7.87
N PRO A 10 7.84 -5.60 8.41
CA PRO A 10 9.29 -5.46 8.62
C PRO A 10 10.13 -5.50 7.32
N ALA A 11 9.55 -5.80 6.15
CA ALA A 11 10.24 -5.71 4.86
C ALA A 11 10.35 -4.26 4.36
N CYS A 12 9.59 -3.33 4.94
CA CYS A 12 9.65 -1.92 4.61
C CYS A 12 11.03 -1.31 4.95
N ASN A 13 11.49 -0.36 4.14
CA ASN A 13 12.58 0.53 4.57
C ASN A 13 12.03 1.45 5.68
N PRO A 14 12.53 1.39 6.93
CA PRO A 14 11.94 2.11 8.05
C PRO A 14 12.00 3.63 7.86
N TYR A 15 13.05 4.14 7.19
CA TYR A 15 13.19 5.58 6.94
C TYR A 15 12.13 6.09 5.97
N LEU A 16 11.91 5.36 4.86
CA LEU A 16 10.88 5.72 3.88
C LEU A 16 9.47 5.56 4.46
N ALA A 17 9.25 4.50 5.25
CA ALA A 17 7.97 4.29 5.91
C ALA A 17 7.64 5.43 6.89
N TYR A 18 8.59 5.83 7.75
CA TYR A 18 8.38 6.96 8.66
C TYR A 18 8.22 8.29 7.94
N ALA A 19 8.98 8.53 6.85
CA ALA A 19 8.82 9.74 6.05
C ALA A 19 7.41 9.83 5.45
N ALA A 20 6.91 8.75 4.84
CA ALA A 20 5.58 8.70 4.26
C ALA A 20 4.47 8.84 5.32
N MET A 21 4.57 8.12 6.44
CA MET A 21 3.59 8.22 7.55
C MET A 21 3.52 9.63 8.14
N LEU A 22 4.69 10.27 8.35
CA LEU A 22 4.74 11.63 8.88
C LEU A 22 4.18 12.63 7.86
N ALA A 23 4.51 12.47 6.58
CA ALA A 23 4.01 13.32 5.51
C ALA A 23 2.48 13.27 5.39
N ALA A 24 1.90 12.07 5.36
CA ALA A 24 0.44 11.88 5.33
C ALA A 24 -0.25 12.52 6.54
N GLY A 25 0.30 12.32 7.75
CA GLY A 25 -0.23 12.92 8.96
C GLY A 25 -0.18 14.44 8.94
N LEU A 26 0.94 15.02 8.48
CA LEU A 26 1.10 16.47 8.36
C LEU A 26 0.21 17.06 7.26
N ASP A 27 0.01 16.37 6.13
CA ASP A 27 -0.91 16.80 5.07
C ASP A 27 -2.34 16.91 5.59
N GLY A 28 -2.80 15.87 6.31
CA GLY A 28 -4.12 15.85 6.94
C GLY A 28 -4.33 17.01 7.91
N ILE A 29 -3.33 17.33 8.74
CA ILE A 29 -3.37 18.47 9.67
C ILE A 29 -3.43 19.81 8.91
N LYS A 30 -2.53 20.01 7.93
CA LYS A 30 -2.45 21.26 7.15
C LYS A 30 -3.75 21.55 6.41
N ARG A 31 -4.34 20.52 5.81
CA ARG A 31 -5.58 20.62 5.01
C ARG A 31 -6.85 20.51 5.84
N LYS A 32 -6.73 20.22 7.14
CA LYS A 32 -7.84 19.99 8.07
C LYS A 32 -8.82 18.95 7.53
N LEU A 33 -8.29 17.82 7.06
CA LEU A 33 -9.12 16.77 6.48
C LEU A 33 -10.14 16.25 7.50
N PRO A 34 -11.41 16.06 7.10
CA PRO A 34 -12.41 15.50 7.99
C PRO A 34 -12.06 14.05 8.32
N LEU A 35 -12.12 13.72 9.61
CA LEU A 35 -12.01 12.34 10.05
C LEU A 35 -13.36 11.64 9.86
N ARG A 36 -13.32 10.37 9.50
CA ARG A 36 -14.49 9.50 9.50
C ARG A 36 -14.76 9.04 10.93
N ASP A 37 -15.99 8.61 11.20
CA ASP A 37 -16.33 7.98 12.46
C ASP A 37 -15.50 6.70 12.68
N ALA A 38 -15.18 6.42 13.94
CA ALA A 38 -14.43 5.24 14.30
C ALA A 38 -15.25 3.98 13.99
N ALA A 39 -14.63 2.99 13.35
CA ALA A 39 -15.20 1.66 13.26
C ALA A 39 -14.92 0.92 14.57
N GLU A 40 -15.97 0.68 15.37
CA GLU A 40 -15.86 -0.01 16.67
C GLU A 40 -16.15 -1.52 16.57
N GLU A 41 -16.59 -1.99 15.41
CA GLU A 41 -16.92 -3.40 15.16
C GLU A 41 -15.72 -4.21 14.64
N ASP A 42 -15.84 -5.54 14.72
CA ASP A 42 -14.85 -6.44 14.12
C ASP A 42 -14.96 -6.42 12.59
N LEU A 43 -13.97 -5.79 11.94
CA LEU A 43 -13.93 -5.63 10.50
C LEU A 43 -13.68 -6.94 9.72
N PHE A 44 -13.30 -8.05 10.37
CA PHE A 44 -13.11 -9.34 9.70
C PHE A 44 -14.42 -10.03 9.31
N HIS A 45 -15.53 -9.66 9.96
CA HIS A 45 -16.84 -10.31 9.81
C HIS A 45 -17.87 -9.45 9.08
N VAL A 46 -17.46 -8.28 8.59
CA VAL A 46 -18.32 -7.34 7.87
C VAL A 46 -17.77 -7.08 6.49
N ASP A 47 -18.64 -6.79 5.52
CA ASP A 47 -18.20 -6.30 4.22
C ASP A 47 -17.79 -4.83 4.34
N PRO A 48 -16.49 -4.49 4.21
CA PRO A 48 -16.01 -3.12 4.34
C PRO A 48 -16.64 -2.18 3.28
N ARG A 49 -17.01 -2.69 2.11
CA ARG A 49 -17.65 -1.87 1.06
C ARG A 49 -19.05 -1.43 1.46
N ALA A 50 -19.80 -2.30 2.15
CA ALA A 50 -21.12 -1.97 2.69
C ALA A 50 -21.06 -0.84 3.75
N ARG A 51 -19.89 -0.62 4.36
CA ARG A 51 -19.60 0.47 5.30
C ARG A 51 -18.95 1.69 4.64
N GLY A 52 -18.83 1.70 3.31
CA GLY A 52 -18.15 2.76 2.57
C GLY A 52 -16.64 2.86 2.89
N LEU A 53 -16.03 1.81 3.43
CA LEU A 53 -14.60 1.74 3.70
C LEU A 53 -13.86 1.37 2.41
N THR A 54 -12.75 2.05 2.17
CA THR A 54 -11.85 1.75 1.06
C THR A 54 -10.87 0.67 1.49
N MET A 55 -10.66 -0.33 0.65
CA MET A 55 -9.69 -1.39 0.89
C MET A 55 -8.29 -0.97 0.44
N LEU A 56 -7.26 -1.49 1.12
CA LEU A 56 -5.89 -1.35 0.67
C LEU A 56 -5.66 -2.09 -0.65
N PRO A 57 -4.66 -1.68 -1.45
CA PRO A 57 -4.28 -2.41 -2.66
C PRO A 57 -3.98 -3.88 -2.38
N THR A 58 -4.44 -4.77 -3.25
CA THR A 58 -4.31 -6.23 -3.08
C THR A 58 -3.04 -6.80 -3.71
N SER A 59 -2.23 -5.97 -4.36
CA SER A 59 -0.98 -6.37 -5.01
C SER A 59 0.02 -5.23 -5.02
N LEU A 60 1.31 -5.55 -5.20
CA LEU A 60 2.36 -4.56 -5.35
C LEU A 60 2.06 -3.63 -6.54
N GLY A 61 1.62 -4.17 -7.68
CA GLY A 61 1.25 -3.36 -8.85
C GLY A 61 0.19 -2.31 -8.53
N ALA A 62 -0.91 -2.70 -7.87
CA ALA A 62 -1.97 -1.76 -7.50
C ALA A 62 -1.51 -0.73 -6.46
N ALA A 63 -0.59 -1.11 -5.56
CA ALA A 63 0.01 -0.17 -4.61
C ALA A 63 0.94 0.85 -5.29
N LEU A 64 1.68 0.44 -6.32
CA LEU A 64 2.51 1.35 -7.11
C LEU A 64 1.66 2.32 -7.92
N ASP A 65 0.54 1.87 -8.49
CA ASP A 65 -0.39 2.75 -9.20
C ASP A 65 -0.99 3.79 -8.26
N ALA A 66 -1.44 3.39 -7.07
CA ALA A 66 -1.92 4.32 -6.05
C ALA A 66 -0.84 5.32 -5.61
N LEU A 67 0.43 4.87 -5.46
CA LEU A 67 1.54 5.75 -5.10
C LEU A 67 1.87 6.77 -6.20
N ARG A 68 1.73 6.41 -7.48
CA ARG A 68 1.96 7.34 -8.61
C ARG A 68 0.99 8.51 -8.63
N GLU A 69 -0.20 8.33 -8.05
CA GLU A 69 -1.23 9.37 -7.96
C GLU A 69 -1.13 10.22 -6.68
N ASP A 70 -0.23 9.86 -5.74
CA ASP A 70 -0.10 10.54 -4.45
C ASP A 70 1.06 11.54 -4.45
N GLU A 71 0.79 12.76 -4.92
CA GLU A 71 1.77 13.85 -4.97
C GLU A 71 2.36 14.17 -3.59
N ALA A 72 1.56 14.12 -2.51
CA ALA A 72 2.02 14.47 -1.18
C ALA A 72 3.10 13.51 -0.66
N ILE A 73 2.95 12.21 -0.94
CA ILE A 73 3.96 11.22 -0.58
C ILE A 73 5.16 11.29 -1.51
N LEU A 74 4.96 11.43 -2.83
CA LEU A 74 6.05 11.53 -3.81
C LEU A 74 6.96 12.73 -3.53
N GLU A 75 6.39 13.89 -3.19
CA GLU A 75 7.16 15.07 -2.79
C GLU A 75 7.90 14.85 -1.47
N ALA A 76 7.25 14.20 -0.49
CA ALA A 76 7.83 14.02 0.84
C ALA A 76 9.04 13.08 0.87
N ILE A 77 9.04 12.01 0.07
CA ILE A 77 10.19 11.10 -0.03
C ILE A 77 11.28 11.63 -0.98
N GLY A 78 10.95 12.63 -1.79
CA GLY A 78 11.83 13.30 -2.73
C GLY A 78 11.70 12.73 -4.15
N PRO A 79 11.59 13.58 -5.20
CA PRO A 79 11.32 13.13 -6.57
C PRO A 79 12.32 12.09 -7.11
N SER A 80 13.61 12.27 -6.84
CA SER A 80 14.66 11.34 -7.30
C SER A 80 14.58 9.97 -6.61
N VAL A 81 14.20 9.94 -5.33
CA VAL A 81 14.00 8.70 -4.59
C VAL A 81 12.71 8.02 -5.04
N ALA A 82 11.64 8.80 -5.23
CA ALA A 82 10.36 8.31 -5.70
C ALA A 82 10.46 7.63 -7.07
N GLU A 83 11.11 8.28 -8.04
CA GLU A 83 11.36 7.72 -9.38
C GLU A 83 12.08 6.38 -9.30
N ARG A 84 13.22 6.34 -8.58
CA ARG A 84 14.03 5.13 -8.43
C ARG A 84 13.28 4.02 -7.68
N PHE A 85 12.48 4.38 -6.68
CA PHE A 85 11.68 3.44 -5.93
C PHE A 85 10.60 2.81 -6.81
N LEU A 86 9.84 3.63 -7.55
CA LEU A 86 8.81 3.17 -8.48
C LEU A 86 9.40 2.25 -9.55
N ASP A 87 10.53 2.63 -10.15
CA ASP A 87 11.23 1.81 -11.16
C ASP A 87 11.66 0.46 -10.60
N ALA A 88 12.33 0.47 -9.44
CA ALA A 88 12.83 -0.76 -8.82
C ALA A 88 11.69 -1.71 -8.45
N LYS A 89 10.60 -1.17 -7.88
CA LYS A 89 9.44 -1.98 -7.48
C LYS A 89 8.58 -2.42 -8.67
N GLN A 90 8.55 -1.65 -9.75
CA GLN A 90 7.92 -2.06 -11.00
C GLN A 90 8.64 -3.27 -11.60
N GLN A 91 9.98 -3.26 -11.63
CA GLN A 91 10.78 -4.39 -12.10
C GLN A 91 10.58 -5.64 -11.23
N GLU A 92 10.55 -5.47 -9.90
CA GLU A 92 10.23 -6.55 -8.95
C GLU A 92 8.85 -7.17 -9.25
N TRP A 93 7.85 -6.32 -9.46
CA TRP A 93 6.49 -6.76 -9.77
C TRP A 93 6.39 -7.50 -11.11
N GLU A 94 7.05 -6.99 -12.15
CA GLU A 94 7.09 -7.64 -13.47
C GLU A 94 7.78 -8.99 -13.42
N SER A 95 8.89 -9.09 -12.67
CA SER A 95 9.59 -10.35 -12.45
C SER A 95 8.70 -11.37 -11.73
N TYR A 96 7.99 -10.96 -10.67
CA TYR A 96 7.07 -11.84 -9.95
C TYR A 96 5.92 -12.32 -10.84
N ARG A 97 5.33 -11.42 -11.65
CA ARG A 97 4.20 -11.78 -12.53
C ARG A 97 4.57 -12.74 -13.65
N ALA A 98 5.83 -12.74 -14.09
CA ALA A 98 6.32 -13.65 -15.12
C ALA A 98 6.75 -15.01 -14.54
N TYR A 99 6.81 -15.15 -13.22
CA TYR A 99 7.20 -16.38 -12.55
C TYR A 99 6.07 -17.40 -12.56
N VAL A 100 6.34 -18.60 -13.07
CA VAL A 100 5.42 -19.75 -12.96
C VAL A 100 5.66 -20.41 -11.61
N SER A 101 4.67 -20.29 -10.73
CA SER A 101 4.75 -20.81 -9.37
C SER A 101 4.55 -22.32 -9.31
N GLN A 102 5.10 -22.95 -8.27
CA GLN A 102 4.85 -24.37 -8.01
C GLN A 102 3.36 -24.68 -7.87
N TRP A 103 2.57 -23.75 -7.28
CA TRP A 103 1.13 -23.89 -7.17
C TRP A 103 0.43 -24.02 -8.53
N GLU A 104 0.85 -23.23 -9.52
CA GLU A 104 0.30 -23.32 -10.89
C GLU A 104 0.67 -24.64 -11.56
N ILE A 105 1.92 -25.09 -11.38
CA ILE A 105 2.40 -26.37 -11.91
C ILE A 105 1.57 -27.52 -11.33
N ASP A 106 1.46 -27.59 -10.00
CA ASP A 106 0.73 -28.64 -9.28
C ASP A 106 -0.75 -28.67 -9.67
N ARG A 107 -1.34 -27.50 -9.97
CA ARG A 107 -2.75 -27.34 -10.30
C ARG A 107 -3.07 -27.67 -11.75
N TYR A 108 -2.23 -27.26 -12.70
CA TYR A 108 -2.60 -27.22 -14.11
C TYR A 108 -1.84 -28.20 -14.99
N LEU A 109 -0.59 -28.54 -14.70
CA LEU A 109 0.28 -29.33 -15.60
C LEU A 109 -0.25 -30.75 -15.87
N ALA A 110 -0.93 -31.37 -14.91
CA ALA A 110 -1.49 -32.71 -15.05
C ALA A 110 -2.93 -32.71 -15.61
N ILE A 111 -3.58 -31.55 -15.67
CA ILE A 111 -4.99 -31.41 -16.09
C ILE A 111 -5.09 -30.96 -17.54
N PHE A 112 -4.20 -30.06 -17.98
CA PHE A 112 -4.17 -29.44 -19.30
C PHE A 112 -2.84 -29.74 -19.99
#